data_AF-A0AAV8QSA4-F1
#
_entry.id   AF-A0AAV8QSA4-F1
#
_cell.length_a   1.000
_cell.length_b   1.000
_cell.length_c   1.000
_cell.angle_alpha   90.00
_cell.angle_beta   90.00
_cell.angle_gamma   90.00
#
_symmetry.space_group_name_H-M   'P 1'
#
loop_
_entity.id
_entity.type
_entity.pdbx_description
1 polymer ?
#
loop_
_entity_poly.entity_id
_entity_poly.type
_entity_poly.pdbx_seq_one_letter_code
_entity_poly.pdbx_strand_id
1 'polypeptide(L)'
;MATAPATRARSHRFRAPPPSPIATGKGLRSAAVDDLVLTEYLEDSLRVPDLNLPESYFPSRSPLKALAKVYLHSLVSGDGLAVRQVLAAAAEIGAVRVASGGAPLAEEARAAIEACRVVFETPEGEKSKGALGQQCFGWRDALGEEFYWYRSRSPEMEQLFQRTWPDSYRTLRSNMREFSDAKSLYSHALSLYISGDDHEFCIRCPEGSAIFEMSAGDIVVTIGKPLQI
;
A
#
# COMPACT_ATOMS: atom_id res chain seq x y z
N MET A 1 59.10 11.90 35.02
CA MET A 1 57.93 12.72 35.42
C MET A 1 56.72 12.17 34.68
N ALA A 2 55.71 11.75 35.44
CA ALA A 2 54.27 11.66 35.12
C ALA A 2 53.73 10.82 33.91
N THR A 3 53.00 9.76 34.29
CA THR A 3 51.63 9.34 33.83
C THR A 3 51.43 8.82 32.39
N ALA A 4 50.63 7.79 32.08
CA ALA A 4 49.45 7.18 32.71
C ALA A 4 49.24 5.70 32.23
N PRO A 5 48.30 4.93 32.82
CA PRO A 5 48.27 3.46 32.76
C PRO A 5 47.38 2.87 31.64
N ALA A 6 47.57 1.57 31.40
CA ALA A 6 46.67 0.74 30.61
C ALA A 6 45.32 0.54 31.31
N THR A 7 44.21 0.75 30.60
CA THR A 7 42.92 0.16 31.00
C THR A 7 42.08 -0.17 29.76
N ARG A 8 42.13 -1.45 29.41
CA ARG A 8 41.20 -2.16 28.53
C ARG A 8 39.78 -1.99 29.09
N ALA A 9 38.93 -1.24 28.37
CA ALA A 9 37.53 -1.12 28.70
C ALA A 9 36.88 -2.53 28.71
N ARG A 10 36.53 -2.99 29.91
CA ARG A 10 35.77 -4.23 30.12
C ARG A 10 34.34 -3.98 29.68
N SER A 11 33.91 -4.62 28.59
CA SER A 11 32.50 -4.75 28.26
C SER A 11 31.81 -5.53 29.38
N HIS A 12 31.03 -4.86 30.22
CA HIS A 12 30.16 -5.52 31.19
C HIS A 12 29.09 -6.32 30.43
N ARG A 13 29.33 -7.63 30.28
CA ARG A 13 28.30 -8.58 29.85
C ARG A 13 27.32 -8.78 31.01
N PHE A 14 26.37 -7.85 31.17
CA PHE A 14 25.16 -8.13 31.93
C PHE A 14 24.29 -9.06 31.11
N ARG A 15 24.57 -10.36 31.21
CA ARG A 15 23.62 -11.40 30.84
C ARG A 15 23.51 -12.29 32.06
N ALA A 16 22.56 -11.95 32.95
CA ALA A 16 22.05 -12.96 33.84
C ALA A 16 21.57 -14.14 32.97
N PRO A 17 21.86 -15.40 33.34
CA PRO A 17 21.28 -16.53 32.64
C PRO A 17 19.75 -16.40 32.64
N PRO A 18 19.07 -16.80 31.55
CA PRO A 18 17.61 -16.77 31.53
C PRO A 18 17.06 -17.56 32.73
N PRO A 19 16.02 -17.06 33.42
CA PRO A 19 15.44 -17.76 34.55
C PRO A 19 15.02 -19.17 34.14
N SER A 20 15.24 -20.12 35.04
CA SER A 20 14.90 -21.53 34.80
C SER A 20 13.39 -21.66 34.54
N PRO A 21 12.96 -22.48 33.55
CA PRO A 21 11.54 -22.71 33.30
C PRO A 21 10.84 -23.19 34.58
N ILE A 22 9.72 -22.56 34.93
CA ILE A 22 8.90 -22.95 36.08
C ILE A 22 8.27 -24.31 35.74
N ALA A 23 8.50 -25.31 36.60
CA ALA A 23 8.08 -26.70 36.40
C ALA A 23 6.55 -26.95 36.55
N THR A 24 5.71 -25.94 36.35
CA THR A 24 4.24 -26.04 36.43
C THR A 24 3.57 -26.09 35.07
N GLY A 25 4.26 -26.65 34.07
CA GLY A 25 3.74 -26.96 32.74
C GLY A 25 2.73 -28.12 32.72
N LYS A 26 1.64 -27.98 33.47
CA LYS A 26 0.36 -28.68 33.20
C LYS A 26 -0.67 -27.56 33.05
N GLY A 27 -0.88 -27.13 31.80
CA GLY A 27 -1.64 -25.93 31.42
C GLY A 27 -3.11 -25.95 31.83
N LEU A 28 -3.40 -25.76 33.12
CA LEU A 28 -4.76 -25.66 33.66
C LEU A 28 -4.88 -24.64 34.81
N ARG A 29 -3.80 -23.90 35.15
CA ARG A 29 -3.87 -22.80 36.10
C ARG A 29 -3.16 -21.60 35.51
N SER A 30 -3.89 -20.49 35.43
CA SER A 30 -3.38 -19.21 34.99
C SER A 30 -2.09 -18.85 35.76
N ALA A 31 -1.15 -18.19 35.09
CA ALA A 31 0.13 -17.79 35.69
C ALA A 31 -0.02 -16.64 36.70
N ALA A 32 -1.21 -16.05 36.79
CA ALA A 32 -1.55 -15.06 37.80
C ALA A 32 -1.97 -15.73 39.11
N VAL A 33 -1.51 -15.17 40.23
CA VAL A 33 -1.93 -15.59 41.58
C VAL A 33 -3.43 -15.33 41.77
N ASP A 34 -3.96 -14.30 41.11
CA ASP A 34 -5.37 -13.94 41.12
C ASP A 34 -5.77 -13.48 39.71
N ASP A 35 -6.63 -14.27 39.07
CA ASP A 35 -7.15 -13.95 37.73
C ASP A 35 -8.04 -12.70 37.73
N LEU A 36 -8.66 -12.37 38.86
CA LEU A 36 -9.47 -11.17 39.00
C LEU A 36 -8.58 -9.92 38.93
N VAL A 37 -7.43 -9.95 39.61
CA VAL A 37 -6.44 -8.86 39.61
C VAL A 37 -5.77 -8.70 38.25
N LEU A 38 -5.47 -9.80 37.55
CA LEU A 38 -4.96 -9.73 36.18
C LEU A 38 -6.02 -9.17 35.22
N THR A 39 -7.28 -9.57 35.39
CA THR A 39 -8.39 -9.08 34.56
C THR A 39 -8.63 -7.59 34.81
N GLU A 40 -8.70 -7.16 36.07
CA GLU A 40 -8.82 -5.75 36.46
C GLU A 40 -7.64 -4.93 35.92
N TYR A 41 -6.41 -5.43 36.07
CA TYR A 41 -5.22 -4.78 35.51
C TYR A 41 -5.30 -4.67 33.98
N LEU A 42 -5.72 -5.71 33.26
CA LEU A 42 -5.85 -5.66 31.80
C LEU A 42 -6.97 -4.70 31.38
N GLU A 43 -8.12 -4.73 32.05
CA GLU A 43 -9.24 -3.80 31.79
C GLU A 43 -8.81 -2.34 32.01
N ASP A 44 -8.04 -2.06 33.06
CA ASP A 44 -7.50 -0.72 33.35
C ASP A 44 -6.33 -0.33 32.41
N SER A 45 -5.53 -1.31 31.96
CA SER A 45 -4.39 -1.13 31.04
C SER A 45 -4.79 -1.05 29.56
N LEU A 46 -6.02 -1.46 29.21
CA LEU A 46 -6.56 -1.40 27.85
C LEU A 46 -6.90 0.04 27.42
N ARG A 47 -6.67 1.03 28.28
CA ARG A 47 -6.56 2.43 27.85
C ARG A 47 -5.37 2.56 26.91
N VAL A 48 -5.63 2.40 25.62
CA VAL A 48 -4.72 2.82 24.55
C VAL A 48 -4.34 4.27 24.89
N PRO A 49 -3.09 4.56 25.26
CA PRO A 49 -2.69 5.93 25.51
C PRO A 49 -2.90 6.69 24.21
N ASP A 50 -3.53 7.87 24.28
CA ASP A 50 -3.61 8.78 23.14
C ASP A 50 -2.17 9.07 22.70
N LEU A 51 -1.76 8.35 21.66
CA LEU A 51 -0.50 8.57 20.96
C LEU A 51 -0.69 9.86 20.16
N ASN A 52 -0.58 10.99 20.87
CA ASN A 52 -0.25 12.26 20.25
C ASN A 52 1.18 12.12 19.73
N LEU A 53 1.32 11.47 18.58
CA LEU A 53 2.57 11.48 17.84
C LEU A 53 2.88 12.96 17.57
N PRO A 54 4.06 13.46 17.98
CA PRO A 54 4.56 14.73 17.45
C PRO A 54 4.47 14.68 15.92
N GLU A 55 4.06 15.77 15.28
CA GLU A 55 3.86 15.88 13.81
C GLU A 55 5.08 15.46 12.96
N SER A 56 6.22 15.13 13.57
CA SER A 56 7.52 14.95 12.94
C SER A 56 8.25 13.63 13.23
N TYR A 57 7.53 12.52 13.47
CA TYR A 57 8.16 11.17 13.45
C TYR A 57 8.36 10.59 12.04
N PHE A 58 7.97 11.30 10.99
CA PHE A 58 8.46 10.97 9.66
C PHE A 58 9.92 11.43 9.60
N PRO A 59 10.91 10.53 9.47
CA PRO A 59 12.26 10.97 9.28
C PRO A 59 12.27 11.88 8.06
N SER A 60 12.73 13.12 8.25
CA SER A 60 13.09 14.07 7.21
C SER A 60 14.25 13.51 6.40
N ARG A 61 14.03 12.36 5.75
CA ARG A 61 14.89 11.90 4.68
C ARG A 61 14.70 12.95 3.60
N SER A 62 15.75 13.75 3.40
CA SER A 62 15.85 14.76 2.35
C SER A 62 15.10 14.30 1.10
N PRO A 63 14.27 15.17 0.47
CA PRO A 63 13.57 14.77 -0.74
C PRO A 63 14.57 14.17 -1.71
N LEU A 64 14.36 12.90 -2.07
CA LEU A 64 15.12 12.29 -3.13
C LEU A 64 14.84 13.03 -4.44
N LYS A 65 15.79 12.91 -5.36
CA LYS A 65 15.77 13.39 -6.75
C LYS A 65 14.37 13.28 -7.38
N ALA A 66 13.96 14.32 -8.11
CA ALA A 66 12.68 14.34 -8.81
C ALA A 66 12.48 13.06 -9.65
N LEU A 67 11.30 12.45 -9.55
CA LEU A 67 10.97 11.24 -10.31
C LEU A 67 11.12 11.53 -11.81
N ALA A 68 11.77 10.64 -12.55
CA ALA A 68 11.95 10.81 -13.98
C ALA A 68 10.57 10.90 -14.66
N LYS A 69 10.40 11.94 -15.49
CA LYS A 69 9.20 12.17 -16.31
C LYS A 69 9.49 11.76 -17.75
N VAL A 70 8.72 10.81 -18.26
CA VAL A 70 8.81 10.33 -19.65
C VAL A 70 7.46 10.54 -20.32
N TYR A 71 7.43 10.89 -21.60
CA TYR A 71 6.17 11.08 -22.31
C TYR A 71 5.65 9.76 -22.91
N LEU A 72 4.35 9.53 -22.79
CA LEU A 72 3.69 8.31 -23.30
C LEU A 72 3.93 8.13 -24.81
N HIS A 73 3.87 9.21 -25.59
CA HIS A 73 4.11 9.14 -27.04
C HIS A 73 5.54 8.67 -27.39
N SER A 74 6.53 9.00 -26.56
CA SER A 74 7.92 8.55 -26.72
C SER A 74 8.10 7.07 -26.39
N LEU A 75 7.32 6.56 -25.43
CA LEU A 75 7.29 5.13 -25.12
C LEU A 75 6.60 4.33 -26.22
N VAL A 76 5.47 4.83 -26.73
CA VAL A 76 4.71 4.21 -27.83
C VAL A 76 5.51 4.19 -29.13
N SER A 77 6.29 5.24 -29.41
CA SER A 77 7.19 5.27 -30.57
C SER A 77 8.42 4.38 -30.43
N GLY A 78 8.68 3.82 -29.24
CA GLY A 78 9.85 3.00 -28.97
C GLY A 78 11.16 3.80 -28.92
N ASP A 79 11.10 5.08 -28.55
CA ASP A 79 12.31 5.89 -28.41
C ASP A 79 13.29 5.27 -27.40
N GLY A 80 14.50 4.96 -27.88
CA GLY A 80 15.53 4.32 -27.09
C GLY A 80 15.97 5.15 -25.89
N LEU A 81 15.88 6.49 -25.97
CA LEU A 81 16.19 7.36 -24.83
C LEU A 81 15.11 7.28 -23.76
N ALA A 82 13.84 7.38 -24.14
CA ALA A 82 12.70 7.21 -23.24
C ALA A 82 12.73 5.85 -22.52
N VAL A 83 12.99 4.76 -23.24
CA VAL A 83 13.09 3.40 -22.66
C VAL A 83 14.25 3.31 -21.67
N ARG A 84 15.43 3.87 -22.00
CA ARG A 84 16.58 3.88 -21.09
C ARG A 84 16.32 4.71 -19.83
N GLN A 85 15.58 5.82 -19.96
CA GLN A 85 15.17 6.63 -18.81
C GLN A 85 14.24 5.85 -17.87
N VAL A 86 13.27 5.12 -18.41
CA VAL A 86 12.41 4.22 -17.60
C VAL A 86 13.24 3.19 -16.86
N LEU A 87 14.17 2.51 -17.54
CA LEU A 87 15.03 1.49 -16.92
C LEU A 87 15.97 2.07 -15.86
N ALA A 88 16.50 3.27 -16.07
CA ALA A 88 17.34 3.95 -15.07
C ALA A 88 16.53 4.37 -13.83
N ALA A 89 15.34 4.94 -14.02
CA ALA A 89 14.44 5.33 -12.94
C ALA A 89 13.93 4.11 -12.15
N ALA A 90 13.63 3.01 -12.87
CA ALA A 90 13.32 1.71 -12.29
C ALA A 90 14.43 1.19 -11.38
N ALA A 91 15.69 1.30 -11.79
CA ALA A 91 16.82 0.83 -11.01
C ALA A 91 17.15 1.74 -9.81
N GLU A 92 16.97 3.06 -9.96
CA GLU A 92 17.29 4.05 -8.90
C GLU A 92 16.18 4.14 -7.84
N ILE A 93 14.91 4.21 -8.27
CA ILE A 93 13.75 4.53 -7.40
C ILE A 93 12.74 3.38 -7.37
N GLY A 94 12.69 2.53 -8.41
CA GLY A 94 11.64 1.52 -8.57
C GLY A 94 10.33 2.08 -9.13
N ALA A 95 10.35 3.32 -9.63
CA ALA A 95 9.18 3.98 -10.19
C ALA A 95 9.54 4.98 -11.30
N VAL A 96 8.56 5.31 -12.14
CA VAL A 96 8.68 6.33 -13.19
C VAL A 96 7.34 7.04 -13.39
N ARG A 97 7.37 8.34 -13.70
CA ARG A 97 6.19 9.09 -14.11
C ARG A 97 6.08 9.08 -15.63
N VAL A 98 4.93 8.65 -16.13
CA VAL A 98 4.59 8.70 -17.54
C VAL A 98 3.57 9.81 -17.76
N ALA A 99 3.97 10.84 -18.49
CA ALA A 99 3.14 11.95 -18.87
C ALA A 99 2.34 11.59 -20.13
N SER A 100 1.01 11.49 -19.99
CA SER A 100 0.13 11.12 -21.10
C SER A 100 -0.13 12.29 -22.05
N GLY A 101 0.06 13.53 -21.58
CA GLY A 101 0.01 14.72 -22.43
C GLY A 101 -1.40 15.22 -22.76
N GLY A 102 -2.44 14.83 -22.03
CA GLY A 102 -3.76 15.43 -22.23
C GLY A 102 -4.89 14.92 -21.35
N ALA A 103 -5.97 15.70 -21.37
CA ALA A 103 -7.27 15.50 -20.72
C ALA A 103 -7.98 14.16 -20.96
N PRO A 104 -7.85 13.43 -22.11
CA PRO A 104 -8.66 12.24 -22.36
C PRO A 104 -8.52 11.17 -21.28
N LEU A 105 -7.30 10.88 -20.84
CA LEU A 105 -7.06 9.89 -19.78
C LEU A 105 -7.55 10.38 -18.41
N ALA A 106 -7.51 11.69 -18.17
CA ALA A 106 -8.06 12.28 -16.96
C ALA A 106 -9.59 12.15 -16.93
N GLU A 107 -10.28 12.44 -18.04
CA GLU A 107 -11.73 12.27 -18.16
C GLU A 107 -12.14 10.81 -18.01
N GLU A 108 -11.40 9.89 -18.62
CA GLU A 108 -11.64 8.45 -18.48
C GLU A 108 -11.46 7.97 -17.04
N ALA A 109 -10.38 8.42 -16.37
CA ALA A 109 -10.15 8.14 -14.96
C ALA A 109 -11.28 8.70 -14.07
N ARG A 110 -11.72 9.95 -14.30
CA ARG A 110 -12.85 10.53 -13.56
C ARG A 110 -14.16 9.79 -13.81
N ALA A 111 -14.45 9.42 -15.05
CA ALA A 111 -15.63 8.63 -15.40
C ALA A 111 -15.61 7.25 -14.73
N ALA A 112 -14.43 6.61 -14.65
CA ALA A 112 -14.26 5.37 -13.91
C ALA A 112 -14.45 5.55 -12.40
N ILE A 113 -13.89 6.61 -11.80
CA ILE A 113 -14.07 6.95 -10.38
C ILE A 113 -15.55 7.20 -10.06
N GLU A 114 -16.25 7.98 -10.89
CA GLU A 114 -17.68 8.27 -10.71
C GLU A 114 -18.53 7.00 -10.83
N ALA A 115 -18.22 6.11 -11.78
CA ALA A 115 -18.89 4.82 -11.89
C ALA A 115 -18.63 3.91 -10.67
N CYS A 116 -17.45 4.01 -10.06
CA CYS A 116 -17.12 3.30 -8.82
C CYS A 116 -17.89 3.85 -7.61
N ARG A 117 -18.27 5.13 -7.61
CA ARG A 117 -18.89 5.79 -6.45
C ARG A 117 -20.11 5.03 -5.95
N VAL A 118 -20.99 4.58 -6.85
CA VAL A 118 -22.19 3.81 -6.48
C VAL A 118 -21.84 2.49 -5.78
N VAL A 119 -20.76 1.83 -6.23
CA VAL A 119 -20.27 0.62 -5.59
C VAL A 119 -19.80 0.94 -4.17
N PHE A 120 -19.01 2.00 -3.97
CA PHE A 120 -18.50 2.41 -2.66
C PHE A 120 -19.55 3.07 -1.74
N GLU A 121 -20.60 3.70 -2.25
CA GLU A 121 -21.68 4.29 -1.45
C GLU A 121 -22.67 3.23 -0.91
N THR A 122 -22.64 2.02 -1.46
CA THR A 122 -23.54 0.95 -1.00
C THR A 122 -23.21 0.57 0.46
N PRO A 123 -24.22 0.35 1.32
CA PRO A 123 -23.95 0.00 2.72
C PRO A 123 -23.07 -1.24 2.87
N GLU A 124 -22.16 -1.22 3.83
CA GLU A 124 -21.24 -2.34 4.09
C GLU A 124 -22.01 -3.65 4.28
N GLY A 125 -23.15 -3.62 4.97
CA GLY A 125 -23.99 -4.80 5.20
C GLY A 125 -24.56 -5.45 3.93
N GLU A 126 -24.54 -4.78 2.78
CA GLU A 126 -24.88 -5.38 1.48
C GLU A 126 -23.65 -5.92 0.76
N LYS A 127 -22.51 -5.24 0.89
CA LYS A 127 -21.22 -5.61 0.28
C LYS A 127 -20.52 -6.77 0.98
N SER A 128 -20.58 -6.81 2.31
CA SER A 128 -19.86 -7.78 3.15
C SER A 128 -20.50 -9.18 3.15
N LYS A 129 -21.70 -9.31 2.56
CA LYS A 129 -22.44 -10.57 2.52
C LYS A 129 -21.89 -11.54 1.48
N GLY A 130 -21.72 -12.79 1.91
CA GLY A 130 -21.43 -13.93 1.03
C GLY A 130 -20.16 -13.74 0.21
N ALA A 131 -20.20 -14.20 -1.04
CA ALA A 131 -19.02 -14.22 -1.89
C ALA A 131 -18.55 -12.83 -2.37
N LEU A 132 -19.43 -11.81 -2.34
CA LEU A 132 -19.07 -10.42 -2.65
C LEU A 132 -18.04 -9.88 -1.66
N GLY A 133 -18.37 -9.94 -0.37
CA GLY A 133 -17.53 -9.40 0.70
C GLY A 133 -16.20 -10.16 0.84
N GLN A 134 -16.23 -11.48 0.69
CA GLN A 134 -15.04 -12.32 0.88
C GLN A 134 -14.02 -12.21 -0.27
N GLN A 135 -14.45 -11.92 -1.49
CA GLN A 135 -13.59 -12.06 -2.68
C GLN A 135 -13.39 -10.76 -3.46
N CYS A 136 -14.18 -9.72 -3.17
CA CYS A 136 -14.20 -8.51 -3.98
C CYS A 136 -13.92 -7.25 -3.19
N PHE A 137 -14.25 -7.23 -1.90
CA PHE A 137 -14.03 -6.08 -1.02
C PHE A 137 -12.98 -6.38 0.06
N GLY A 138 -12.32 -5.33 0.51
CA GLY A 138 -11.41 -5.37 1.65
C GLY A 138 -11.53 -4.08 2.46
N TRP A 139 -11.30 -4.19 3.76
CA TRP A 139 -11.39 -3.07 4.69
C TRP A 139 -10.09 -2.92 5.47
N ARG A 140 -9.71 -1.67 5.74
CA ARG A 140 -8.59 -1.33 6.63
C ARG A 140 -9.12 -0.52 7.80
N ASP A 141 -9.40 -1.22 8.89
CA ASP A 141 -10.08 -0.71 10.09
C ASP A 141 -9.43 0.55 10.70
N ALA A 142 -8.11 0.68 10.62
CA ALA A 142 -7.39 1.79 11.25
C ALA A 142 -7.66 3.17 10.60
N LEU A 143 -8.12 3.20 9.35
CA LEU A 143 -8.34 4.42 8.58
C LEU A 143 -9.74 4.50 7.97
N GLY A 144 -10.57 3.45 8.14
CA GLY A 144 -11.87 3.34 7.48
C GLY A 144 -11.77 3.24 5.96
N GLU A 145 -10.62 2.80 5.42
CA GLU A 145 -10.44 2.65 3.97
C GLU A 145 -11.13 1.38 3.47
N GLU A 146 -11.86 1.51 2.35
CA GLU A 146 -12.50 0.42 1.63
C GLU A 146 -11.81 0.21 0.27
N PHE A 147 -11.60 -1.04 -0.11
CA PHE A 147 -10.96 -1.43 -1.37
C PHE A 147 -11.86 -2.38 -2.16
N TYR A 148 -11.86 -2.21 -3.48
CA TYR A 148 -12.52 -3.12 -4.42
C TYR A 148 -11.49 -3.71 -5.39
N TRP A 149 -11.46 -5.04 -5.50
CA TRP A 149 -10.58 -5.76 -6.42
C TRP A 149 -11.30 -6.13 -7.72
N TYR A 150 -11.03 -5.42 -8.80
CA TYR A 150 -11.50 -5.82 -10.14
C TYR A 150 -10.59 -6.90 -10.73
N ARG A 151 -11.19 -7.98 -11.23
CA ARG A 151 -10.51 -9.07 -11.97
C ARG A 151 -11.54 -9.80 -12.82
N SER A 152 -11.11 -10.59 -13.79
CA SER A 152 -11.99 -11.56 -14.43
C SER A 152 -12.61 -12.48 -13.37
N ARG A 153 -13.94 -12.60 -13.40
CA ARG A 153 -14.75 -13.35 -12.42
C ARG A 153 -15.50 -14.51 -13.10
N SER A 154 -15.95 -15.47 -12.29
CA SER A 154 -16.82 -16.54 -12.79
C SER A 154 -18.20 -15.97 -13.20
N PRO A 155 -18.95 -16.67 -14.08
CA PRO A 155 -20.28 -16.23 -14.50
C PRO A 155 -21.26 -16.02 -13.35
N GLU A 156 -21.17 -16.82 -12.29
CA GLU A 156 -22.04 -16.74 -11.12
C GLU A 156 -21.79 -15.43 -10.34
N MET A 157 -20.52 -15.06 -10.20
CA MET A 157 -20.13 -13.81 -9.55
C MET A 157 -20.56 -12.61 -10.41
N GLU A 158 -20.36 -12.68 -11.72
CA GLU A 158 -20.78 -11.65 -12.67
C GLU A 158 -22.30 -11.40 -12.60
N GLN A 159 -23.11 -12.46 -12.51
CA GLN A 159 -24.56 -12.34 -12.31
C GLN A 159 -24.91 -11.72 -10.94
N LEU A 160 -24.17 -12.05 -9.89
CA LEU A 160 -24.38 -11.48 -8.56
C LEU A 160 -24.12 -9.96 -8.55
N PHE A 161 -23.07 -9.50 -9.22
CA PHE A 161 -22.81 -8.06 -9.40
C PHE A 161 -23.90 -7.38 -10.22
N GLN A 162 -24.34 -7.99 -11.33
CA GLN A 162 -25.43 -7.45 -12.15
C GLN A 162 -26.76 -7.39 -11.40
N ARG A 163 -27.02 -8.32 -10.46
CA ARG A 163 -28.22 -8.27 -9.62
C ARG A 163 -28.13 -7.19 -8.53
N THR A 164 -26.94 -6.97 -7.98
CA THR A 164 -26.70 -6.04 -6.87
C THR A 164 -26.61 -4.60 -7.38
N TRP A 165 -25.97 -4.37 -8.52
CA TRP A 165 -25.77 -3.05 -9.14
C TRP A 165 -25.99 -3.10 -10.66
N PRO A 166 -27.24 -3.21 -11.16
CA PRO A 166 -27.50 -3.55 -12.57
C PRO A 166 -26.87 -2.58 -13.58
N ASP A 167 -27.20 -1.29 -13.48
CA ASP A 167 -26.73 -0.28 -14.42
C ASP A 167 -25.32 0.22 -14.07
N SER A 168 -25.07 0.43 -12.78
CA SER A 168 -23.79 0.94 -12.28
C SER A 168 -22.64 -0.05 -12.51
N TYR A 169 -22.86 -1.34 -12.27
CA TYR A 169 -21.83 -2.35 -12.54
C TYR A 169 -21.57 -2.51 -14.03
N ARG A 170 -22.58 -2.36 -14.89
CA ARG A 170 -22.36 -2.41 -16.34
C ARG A 170 -21.41 -1.29 -16.79
N THR A 171 -21.65 -0.07 -16.34
CA THR A 171 -20.78 1.08 -16.62
C THR A 171 -19.39 0.89 -16.03
N LEU A 172 -19.30 0.52 -14.74
CA LEU A 172 -18.04 0.21 -14.06
C LEU A 172 -17.24 -0.86 -14.82
N ARG A 173 -17.89 -1.97 -15.18
CA ARG A 173 -17.26 -3.09 -15.88
C ARG A 173 -16.76 -2.67 -17.25
N SER A 174 -17.51 -1.85 -17.98
CA SER A 174 -17.09 -1.32 -19.27
C SER A 174 -15.82 -0.49 -19.13
N ASN A 175 -15.81 0.46 -18.19
CA ASN A 175 -14.67 1.34 -17.94
C ASN A 175 -13.44 0.53 -17.46
N MET A 176 -13.63 -0.38 -16.49
CA MET A 176 -12.54 -1.20 -15.95
C MET A 176 -11.95 -2.18 -16.98
N ARG A 177 -12.75 -2.62 -17.96
CA ARG A 177 -12.27 -3.49 -19.03
C ARG A 177 -11.32 -2.76 -19.97
N GLU A 178 -11.56 -1.48 -20.23
CA GLU A 178 -10.64 -0.63 -20.99
C GLU A 178 -9.25 -0.60 -20.36
N PHE A 179 -9.17 -0.53 -19.03
CA PHE A 179 -7.92 -0.63 -18.27
C PHE A 179 -7.34 -2.05 -18.17
N SER A 180 -8.19 -3.09 -18.19
CA SER A 180 -7.79 -4.48 -17.88
C SER A 180 -7.46 -5.35 -19.10
N ASP A 181 -7.87 -4.99 -20.32
CA ASP A 181 -7.66 -5.82 -21.53
C ASP A 181 -6.19 -5.81 -22.03
N ALA A 182 -5.28 -5.11 -21.34
CA ALA A 182 -3.85 -5.17 -21.61
C ALA A 182 -3.29 -6.58 -21.32
N LYS A 183 -2.91 -7.31 -22.40
CA LYS A 183 -2.27 -8.63 -22.28
C LYS A 183 -0.98 -8.52 -21.46
N SER A 184 -0.93 -9.23 -20.33
CA SER A 184 0.31 -9.47 -19.59
C SER A 184 1.23 -10.33 -20.46
N LEU A 185 2.22 -9.70 -21.10
CA LEU A 185 3.21 -10.38 -21.93
C LEU A 185 4.40 -10.91 -21.12
N TYR A 186 4.52 -10.54 -19.84
CA TYR A 186 5.67 -10.89 -19.00
C TYR A 186 5.32 -11.00 -17.51
N SER A 187 6.06 -11.83 -16.77
CA SER A 187 5.94 -12.12 -15.33
C SER A 187 6.40 -10.99 -14.40
N HIS A 188 6.47 -9.75 -14.88
CA HIS A 188 6.90 -8.61 -14.08
C HIS A 188 5.69 -8.01 -13.37
N ALA A 189 5.77 -7.87 -12.05
CA ALA A 189 4.76 -7.17 -11.26
C ALA A 189 4.94 -5.66 -11.45
N LEU A 190 4.24 -5.08 -12.43
CA LEU A 190 4.10 -3.64 -12.56
C LEU A 190 2.79 -3.22 -11.88
N SER A 191 2.82 -2.12 -11.15
CA SER A 191 1.59 -1.45 -10.69
C SER A 191 1.46 -0.11 -11.42
N LEU A 192 0.22 0.19 -11.80
CA LEU A 192 -0.13 1.43 -12.46
C LEU A 192 -1.00 2.27 -11.52
N TYR A 193 -0.66 3.53 -11.35
CA TYR A 193 -1.47 4.50 -10.65
C TYR A 193 -1.86 5.60 -11.61
N ILE A 194 -3.16 5.85 -11.74
CA ILE A 194 -3.73 6.89 -12.59
C ILE A 194 -4.58 7.78 -11.68
N SER A 195 -4.45 9.09 -11.85
CA SER A 195 -5.26 10.06 -11.14
C SER A 195 -6.24 10.76 -12.06
N GLY A 196 -7.47 10.96 -11.58
CA GLY A 196 -8.44 11.88 -12.20
C GLY A 196 -8.15 13.36 -11.89
N ASP A 197 -7.45 13.66 -10.80
CA ASP A 197 -7.25 15.03 -10.30
C ASP A 197 -5.77 15.35 -10.05
N ASP A 198 -5.44 16.63 -9.97
CA ASP A 198 -4.12 17.07 -9.58
C ASP A 198 -3.92 16.81 -8.08
N HIS A 199 -2.84 16.13 -7.71
CA HIS A 199 -2.48 15.92 -6.30
C HIS A 199 -0.99 15.69 -6.10
N GLU A 200 -0.52 15.88 -4.87
CA GLU A 200 0.83 15.52 -4.49
C GLU A 200 0.94 14.00 -4.30
N PHE A 201 1.92 13.38 -4.95
CA PHE A 201 2.18 11.96 -4.86
C PHE A 201 3.52 11.71 -4.16
N CYS A 202 3.55 10.74 -3.24
CA CYS A 202 4.73 10.40 -2.46
C CYS A 202 5.10 8.92 -2.64
N ILE A 203 6.30 8.67 -3.14
CA ILE A 203 6.90 7.33 -3.25
C ILE A 203 7.96 7.19 -2.18
N ARG A 204 7.85 6.13 -1.36
CA ARG A 204 8.87 5.80 -0.35
C ARG A 204 9.79 4.70 -0.87
N CYS A 205 11.09 4.97 -0.79
CA CYS A 205 12.17 4.05 -1.12
C CYS A 205 13.06 3.84 0.11
N PRO A 206 13.85 2.76 0.16
CA PRO A 206 14.81 2.53 1.26
C PRO A 206 15.78 3.70 1.50
N GLU A 207 16.06 4.50 0.47
CA GLU A 207 16.99 5.64 0.48
C GLU A 207 16.33 6.96 0.91
N GLY A 208 14.99 7.04 0.91
CA GLY A 208 14.26 8.30 1.14
C GLY A 208 12.88 8.34 0.47
N SER A 209 12.33 9.53 0.31
CA SER A 209 11.02 9.72 -0.34
C SER A 209 11.14 10.63 -1.54
N ALA A 210 10.47 10.30 -2.64
CA ALA A 210 10.28 11.18 -3.78
C ALA A 210 8.86 11.76 -3.71
N ILE A 211 8.77 13.08 -3.64
CA ILE A 211 7.51 13.83 -3.57
C ILE A 211 7.42 14.69 -4.83
N PHE A 212 6.29 14.64 -5.52
CA PHE A 212 6.07 15.42 -6.74
C PHE A 212 4.58 15.67 -6.99
N GLU A 213 4.27 16.77 -7.67
CA GLU A 213 2.92 17.03 -8.16
C GLU A 213 2.60 16.12 -9.34
N MET A 214 1.52 15.36 -9.22
CA MET A 214 0.96 14.52 -10.26
C MET A 214 -0.20 15.26 -10.91
N SER A 215 -0.08 15.50 -12.21
CA SER A 215 -1.16 16.12 -12.98
C SER A 215 -2.25 15.09 -13.29
N ALA A 216 -3.49 15.53 -13.40
CA ALA A 216 -4.62 14.72 -13.84
C ALA A 216 -4.30 14.02 -15.17
N GLY A 217 -4.54 12.71 -15.25
CA GLY A 217 -4.23 11.91 -16.42
C GLY A 217 -2.75 11.56 -16.60
N ASP A 218 -1.86 11.96 -15.68
CA ASP A 218 -0.55 11.34 -15.60
C ASP A 218 -0.64 9.96 -14.96
N ILE A 219 0.42 9.18 -15.20
CA ILE A 219 0.52 7.81 -14.76
C ILE A 219 1.79 7.64 -13.95
N VAL A 220 1.70 6.99 -12.79
CA VAL A 220 2.87 6.52 -12.05
C VAL A 220 2.96 5.02 -12.21
N VAL A 221 4.09 4.55 -12.73
CA VAL A 221 4.40 3.13 -12.84
C VAL A 221 5.34 2.79 -11.69
N THR A 222 5.00 1.79 -10.88
CA THR A 222 5.93 1.22 -9.91
C THR A 222 6.22 -0.24 -10.22
N ILE A 223 7.40 -0.68 -9.80
CA ILE A 223 7.97 -1.95 -10.17
C ILE A 223 8.12 -2.77 -8.89
N GLY A 224 7.33 -3.84 -8.80
CA GLY A 224 7.34 -4.76 -7.66
C GLY A 224 8.62 -5.60 -7.60
N LYS A 225 8.91 -6.14 -6.41
CA LYS A 225 10.02 -7.08 -6.18
C LYS A 225 9.69 -8.46 -6.80
N PRO A 226 10.07 -8.67 -8.06
CA PRO A 226 11.00 -9.77 -8.37
C PRO A 226 12.29 -9.30 -9.06
N LEU A 227 12.54 -7.98 -9.13
CA LEU A 227 13.62 -7.38 -9.92
C LEU A 227 14.88 -6.96 -9.12
N GLN A 228 15.08 -7.51 -7.92
CA GLN A 228 16.41 -7.48 -7.29
C GLN A 228 17.14 -8.77 -7.66
N ILE A 229 17.84 -8.75 -8.80
CA ILE A 229 18.93 -9.70 -9.10
C ILE A 229 20.19 -9.20 -8.42
#